data_AF-A0A2N3TEZ2-F1
#
_entry.id   AF-A0A2N3TEZ2-F1
#
_cell.length_a   1.000
_cell.length_b   1.000
_cell.length_c   1.000
_cell.angle_alpha   90.00
_cell.angle_beta   90.00
_cell.angle_gamma   90.00
#
_symmetry.space_group_name_H-M   'P 1'
#
loop_
_entity.id
_entity.type
_entity.pdbx_description
1 polymer ?
#
loop_
_entity_poly.entity_id
_entity_poly.type
_entity_poly.pdbx_seq_one_letter_code
_entity_poly.pdbx_strand_id
1 'polypeptide(L)'
;MTKKKKIIIWSGAILVILALAYYFLLPRLIFLSLSTEPRNPTVQIQETHSIGWWSKQEALTVDTFEVQIIESKLNLFNSKSLVKYRIKGSLNYDKGWRPFIKEIHLSERFLTHSDSVENPDAIIEITPIIGAEDDESYNEEKIEFDITNEKIINSFHWGNNKLRFKCLEIIDDINLSQRK
;
A
#
# COMPACT_ATOMS: atom_id res chain seq x y z
N MET A 1 -10.81 -63.48 -5.73
CA MET A 1 -11.76 -62.34 -5.54
C MET A 1 -12.60 -62.16 -6.80
N THR A 2 -13.93 -62.29 -6.71
CA THR A 2 -14.82 -62.21 -7.88
C THR A 2 -14.82 -60.81 -8.50
N LYS A 3 -15.00 -60.70 -9.83
CA LYS A 3 -15.01 -59.41 -10.55
C LYS A 3 -15.93 -58.37 -9.89
N LYS A 4 -17.08 -58.81 -9.36
CA LYS A 4 -18.05 -57.97 -8.63
C LYS A 4 -17.47 -57.35 -7.33
N LYS A 5 -16.71 -58.11 -6.54
CA LYS A 5 -16.08 -57.59 -5.30
C LYS A 5 -14.98 -56.56 -5.58
N LYS A 6 -14.21 -56.74 -6.67
CA LYS A 6 -13.23 -55.72 -7.12
C LYS A 6 -13.92 -54.41 -7.46
N ILE A 7 -14.99 -54.45 -8.27
CA ILE A 7 -15.71 -53.23 -8.70
C ILE A 7 -16.23 -52.42 -7.49
N ILE A 8 -16.81 -53.09 -6.49
CA ILE A 8 -17.33 -52.42 -5.28
C ILE A 8 -16.22 -51.73 -4.47
N ILE A 9 -15.06 -52.38 -4.32
CA ILE A 9 -13.91 -51.80 -3.60
C ILE A 9 -13.36 -50.57 -4.35
N TRP A 10 -13.21 -50.68 -5.67
CA TRP A 10 -12.75 -49.57 -6.50
C TRP A 10 -13.74 -48.40 -6.50
N SER A 11 -15.05 -48.66 -6.57
CA SER A 11 -16.06 -47.60 -6.48
C SER A 11 -16.05 -46.91 -5.13
N GLY A 12 -15.89 -47.65 -4.02
CA GLY A 12 -15.78 -47.08 -2.68
C GLY A 12 -14.52 -46.22 -2.52
N ALA A 13 -13.38 -46.70 -3.02
CA ALA A 13 -12.13 -45.94 -2.99
C ALA A 13 -12.21 -44.64 -3.80
N ILE A 14 -12.83 -44.68 -4.99
CA ILE A 14 -13.04 -43.48 -5.82
C ILE A 14 -13.92 -42.45 -5.10
N LEU A 15 -15.00 -42.91 -4.44
CA LEU A 15 -15.91 -42.04 -3.70
C LEU A 15 -15.20 -41.35 -2.52
N VAL A 16 -14.35 -42.09 -1.79
CA VAL A 16 -13.54 -41.54 -0.69
C VAL A 16 -12.53 -40.52 -1.22
N ILE A 17 -11.85 -40.81 -2.34
CA ILE A 17 -10.89 -39.88 -2.95
C ILE A 17 -11.60 -38.60 -3.42
N LEU A 18 -12.78 -38.70 -4.04
CA LEU A 18 -13.57 -37.55 -4.47
C LEU A 18 -14.05 -36.71 -3.28
N ALA A 19 -14.49 -37.35 -2.19
CA ALA A 19 -14.89 -36.65 -0.97
C ALA A 19 -13.71 -35.91 -0.31
N LEU A 20 -12.54 -36.54 -0.24
CA LEU A 20 -11.32 -35.90 0.25
C LEU A 20 -10.90 -34.75 -0.67
N ALA A 21 -10.88 -34.95 -2.00
CA ALA A 21 -10.55 -33.91 -2.95
C ALA A 21 -11.51 -32.71 -2.84
N TYR A 22 -12.82 -32.95 -2.72
CA TYR A 22 -13.80 -31.89 -2.48
C TYR A 22 -13.53 -31.14 -1.17
N TYR A 23 -13.30 -31.85 -0.07
CA TYR A 23 -13.04 -31.25 1.23
C TYR A 23 -11.75 -30.40 1.26
N PHE A 24 -10.71 -30.81 0.53
CA PHE A 24 -9.43 -30.08 0.51
C PHE A 24 -9.34 -29.00 -0.58
N LEU A 25 -9.95 -29.21 -1.76
CA LEU A 25 -9.83 -28.29 -2.90
C LEU A 25 -10.89 -27.20 -2.88
N LEU A 26 -12.13 -27.52 -2.50
CA LEU A 26 -13.23 -26.56 -2.57
C LEU A 26 -13.00 -25.33 -1.66
N PRO A 27 -12.57 -25.47 -0.39
CA PRO A 27 -12.29 -24.30 0.44
C PRO A 27 -11.19 -23.42 -0.16
N ARG A 28 -10.18 -24.02 -0.78
CA ARG A 28 -9.06 -23.32 -1.41
C ARG A 28 -9.52 -22.54 -2.65
N LEU A 29 -10.35 -23.15 -3.49
CA LEU A 29 -10.92 -22.51 -4.68
C LEU A 29 -11.88 -21.37 -4.32
N ILE A 30 -12.73 -21.58 -3.29
CA ILE A 30 -13.63 -20.54 -2.77
C ILE A 30 -12.83 -19.36 -2.21
N PHE A 31 -11.78 -19.64 -1.41
CA PHE A 31 -10.94 -18.60 -0.83
C PHE A 31 -10.20 -17.78 -1.91
N LEU A 32 -9.69 -18.44 -2.96
CA LEU A 32 -9.02 -17.77 -4.07
C LEU A 32 -9.96 -16.84 -4.86
N SER A 33 -11.23 -17.24 -5.00
CA SER A 33 -12.25 -16.45 -5.71
C SER A 33 -12.73 -15.24 -4.89
N LEU A 34 -12.76 -15.38 -3.57
CA LEU A 34 -13.25 -14.34 -2.66
C LEU A 34 -12.15 -13.32 -2.28
N SER A 35 -10.89 -13.76 -2.20
CA SER A 35 -9.73 -12.90 -1.97
C SER A 35 -9.33 -12.21 -3.29
N THR A 36 -10.15 -11.24 -3.71
CA THR A 36 -9.87 -10.37 -4.84
C THR A 36 -8.91 -9.25 -4.44
N GLU A 37 -7.72 -9.63 -4.00
CA GLU A 37 -6.67 -8.66 -3.64
C GLU A 37 -6.38 -7.72 -4.82
N PRO A 38 -6.04 -6.45 -4.54
CA PRO A 38 -5.60 -5.54 -5.58
C PRO A 38 -4.34 -6.07 -6.27
N ARG A 39 -4.09 -5.59 -7.48
CA ARG A 39 -2.82 -5.88 -8.17
C ARG A 39 -1.61 -5.35 -7.40
N ASN A 40 -0.42 -5.77 -7.80
CA ASN A 40 0.82 -5.26 -7.24
C ASN A 40 0.97 -3.74 -7.51
N PRO A 41 1.51 -2.98 -6.54
CA PRO A 41 1.74 -1.56 -6.69
C PRO A 41 2.88 -1.25 -7.66
N THR A 42 2.75 -0.14 -8.38
CA THR A 42 3.80 0.48 -9.18
C THR A 42 4.55 1.50 -8.34
N VAL A 43 5.86 1.35 -8.22
CA VAL A 43 6.71 2.19 -7.37
C VAL A 43 7.76 2.86 -8.25
N GLN A 44 7.73 4.20 -8.32
CA GLN A 44 8.70 5.01 -9.05
C GLN A 44 9.96 5.27 -8.21
N ILE A 45 9.78 5.56 -6.92
CA ILE A 45 10.88 5.78 -5.96
C ILE A 45 10.76 4.77 -4.83
N GLN A 46 11.87 4.13 -4.46
CA GLN A 46 11.85 3.09 -3.42
C GLN A 46 11.42 3.65 -2.07
N GLU A 47 10.63 2.87 -1.35
CA GLU A 47 10.16 3.18 -0.01
C GLU A 47 11.12 2.60 1.05
N THR A 48 11.28 3.32 2.15
CA THR A 48 12.00 2.87 3.34
C THR A 48 11.16 3.12 4.59
N HIS A 49 11.30 2.25 5.58
CA HIS A 49 10.64 2.37 6.89
C HIS A 49 11.64 2.69 8.01
N SER A 50 12.91 2.88 7.66
CA SER A 50 13.98 3.13 8.60
C SER A 50 14.12 4.62 8.84
N ILE A 51 14.06 5.02 10.10
CA ILE A 51 14.42 6.38 10.51
C ILE A 51 15.94 6.52 10.37
N GLY A 52 16.37 7.63 9.76
CA GLY A 52 17.78 7.93 9.56
C GLY A 52 18.07 9.42 9.72
N TRP A 53 19.35 9.76 9.60
CA TRP A 53 19.77 11.15 9.57
C TRP A 53 19.60 11.71 8.15
N TRP A 54 18.57 12.53 7.93
CA TRP A 54 18.25 13.16 6.65
C TRP A 54 18.70 14.62 6.66
N SER A 55 20.01 14.83 6.51
CA SER A 55 20.67 16.14 6.70
C SER A 55 20.37 17.20 5.65
N LYS A 56 19.62 16.86 4.61
CA LYS A 56 19.38 17.71 3.43
C LYS A 56 17.88 18.01 3.25
N GLN A 57 17.08 17.77 4.28
CA GLN A 57 15.63 17.87 4.20
C GLN A 57 15.16 19.32 3.96
N GLU A 58 15.98 20.29 4.36
CA GLU A 58 15.76 21.72 4.11
C GLU A 58 15.71 22.08 2.61
N ALA A 59 16.25 21.21 1.74
CA ALA A 59 16.22 21.42 0.30
C ALA A 59 14.84 21.16 -0.32
N LEU A 60 13.93 20.49 0.40
CA LEU A 60 12.64 20.07 -0.11
C LEU A 60 11.58 21.15 0.11
N THR A 61 10.89 21.51 -0.97
CA THR A 61 9.59 22.18 -0.93
C THR A 61 8.55 21.28 -1.57
N VAL A 62 7.39 21.13 -0.92
CA VAL A 62 6.25 20.37 -1.45
C VAL A 62 5.12 21.36 -1.74
N ASP A 63 4.67 21.37 -2.98
CA ASP A 63 3.59 22.25 -3.45
C ASP A 63 2.24 21.52 -3.45
N THR A 64 2.23 20.22 -3.75
CA THR A 64 1.00 19.43 -3.85
C THR A 64 1.22 18.01 -3.38
N PHE A 65 0.26 17.51 -2.61
CA PHE A 65 0.18 16.13 -2.20
C PHE A 65 -1.25 15.64 -2.37
N GLU A 66 -1.43 14.58 -3.15
CA GLU A 66 -2.74 14.01 -3.48
C GLU A 66 -2.71 12.50 -3.34
N VAL A 67 -3.79 11.92 -2.83
CA VAL A 67 -3.97 10.48 -2.65
C VAL A 67 -5.29 10.04 -3.26
N GLN A 68 -5.23 8.99 -4.07
CA GLN A 68 -6.37 8.46 -4.80
C GLN A 68 -6.50 6.95 -4.58
N ILE A 69 -7.71 6.48 -4.30
CA ILE A 69 -8.02 5.05 -4.29
C ILE A 69 -8.14 4.58 -5.74
N ILE A 70 -7.28 3.64 -6.15
CA ILE A 70 -7.25 3.10 -7.52
C ILE A 70 -8.05 1.81 -7.60
N GLU A 71 -7.88 0.92 -6.62
CA GLU A 71 -8.62 -0.34 -6.55
C GLU A 71 -9.07 -0.59 -5.11
N SER A 72 -10.38 -0.78 -4.91
CA SER A 72 -10.92 -1.16 -3.61
C SER A 72 -12.04 -2.17 -3.80
N LYS A 73 -11.75 -3.43 -3.49
CA LYS A 73 -12.70 -4.56 -3.54
C LYS A 73 -12.89 -5.16 -2.15
N LEU A 74 -13.07 -4.30 -1.17
CA LEU A 74 -13.14 -4.70 0.22
C LEU A 74 -14.37 -5.59 0.48
N ASN A 75 -14.14 -6.71 1.17
CA ASN A 75 -15.18 -7.67 1.56
C ASN A 75 -14.72 -8.48 2.79
N LEU A 76 -15.54 -9.44 3.23
CA LEU A 76 -15.25 -10.31 4.39
C LEU A 76 -13.87 -11.00 4.35
N PHE A 77 -13.35 -11.26 3.15
CA PHE A 77 -12.10 -11.96 2.88
C PHE A 77 -11.03 -11.06 2.23
N ASN A 78 -11.32 -9.78 2.00
CA ASN A 78 -10.37 -8.82 1.43
C ASN A 78 -10.42 -7.48 2.17
N SER A 79 -9.36 -7.18 2.91
CA SER A 79 -9.16 -5.89 3.60
C SER A 79 -8.25 -4.94 2.84
N LYS A 80 -7.73 -5.32 1.68
CA LYS A 80 -6.70 -4.56 0.95
C LYS A 80 -7.32 -3.63 -0.08
N SER A 81 -6.80 -2.41 -0.15
CA SER A 81 -7.07 -1.45 -1.22
C SER A 81 -5.75 -0.92 -1.78
N LEU A 82 -5.71 -0.65 -3.08
CA LEU A 82 -4.60 0.01 -3.74
C LEU A 82 -4.86 1.51 -3.79
N VAL A 83 -3.93 2.29 -3.24
CA VAL A 83 -3.90 3.73 -3.37
C VAL A 83 -2.71 4.17 -4.19
N LYS A 84 -2.84 5.34 -4.79
CA LYS A 84 -1.79 6.05 -5.50
C LYS A 84 -1.63 7.40 -4.84
N TYR A 85 -0.41 7.75 -4.45
CA TYR A 85 -0.09 9.06 -3.97
C TYR A 85 0.84 9.77 -4.96
N ARG A 86 0.66 11.08 -5.10
CA ARG A 86 1.45 11.94 -5.96
C ARG A 86 1.98 13.12 -5.16
N ILE A 87 3.27 13.38 -5.29
CA ILE A 87 3.96 14.49 -4.63
C ILE A 87 4.55 15.37 -5.73
N LYS A 88 4.21 16.65 -5.69
CA LYS A 88 4.85 17.67 -6.52
C LYS A 88 5.50 18.72 -5.66
N GLY A 89 6.59 19.25 -6.17
CA GLY A 89 7.25 20.39 -5.57
C GLY A 89 8.60 20.57 -6.20
N SER A 90 9.53 21.08 -5.42
CA SER A 90 10.85 21.40 -5.91
C SER A 90 11.95 21.15 -4.91
N LEU A 91 13.15 20.99 -5.44
CA LEU A 91 14.38 20.90 -4.70
C LEU A 91 15.25 22.13 -4.97
N ASN A 92 15.88 22.65 -3.92
CA ASN A 92 16.86 23.70 -4.01
C ASN A 92 17.90 23.53 -2.91
N TYR A 93 19.19 23.58 -3.24
CA TYR A 93 20.24 23.44 -2.24
C TYR A 93 21.45 24.32 -2.55
N ASP A 94 22.48 24.23 -1.71
CA ASP A 94 23.69 25.02 -1.85
C ASP A 94 24.42 24.74 -3.18
N LYS A 95 25.07 25.78 -3.71
CA LYS A 95 25.92 25.69 -4.89
C LYS A 95 26.95 24.55 -4.79
N GLY A 96 27.13 23.84 -5.89
CA GLY A 96 28.05 22.69 -5.97
C GLY A 96 27.43 21.37 -5.46
N TRP A 97 26.22 21.40 -4.89
CA TRP A 97 25.56 20.22 -4.36
C TRP A 97 24.17 20.09 -4.94
N ARG A 98 24.03 19.26 -5.98
CA ARG A 98 22.73 19.06 -6.63
C ARG A 98 21.83 18.17 -5.77
N PRO A 99 20.65 18.66 -5.34
CA PRO A 99 19.73 17.85 -4.56
C PRO A 99 18.94 16.89 -5.46
N PHE A 100 18.60 15.72 -4.92
CA PHE A 100 17.73 14.75 -5.57
C PHE A 100 16.91 13.98 -4.53
N ILE A 101 15.79 13.39 -4.95
CA ILE A 101 14.98 12.52 -4.09
C ILE A 101 15.59 11.13 -4.14
N LYS A 102 16.17 10.71 -3.02
CA LYS A 102 16.87 9.43 -2.89
C LYS A 102 15.86 8.28 -2.71
N GLU A 103 14.99 8.42 -1.71
CA GLU A 103 14.04 7.41 -1.26
C GLU A 103 12.79 8.12 -0.70
N ILE A 104 11.74 7.37 -0.43
CA ILE A 104 10.56 7.86 0.29
C ILE A 104 10.49 7.15 1.63
N HIS A 105 10.58 7.90 2.73
CA HIS A 105 10.28 7.35 4.04
C HIS A 105 8.78 7.23 4.23
N LEU A 106 8.34 6.08 4.73
CA LEU A 106 6.95 5.83 5.04
C LEU A 106 6.78 5.40 6.50
N SER A 107 5.99 6.19 7.24
CA SER A 107 5.59 5.90 8.62
C SER A 107 4.09 5.66 8.71
N GLU A 108 3.69 4.62 9.43
CA GLU A 108 2.29 4.29 9.66
C GLU A 108 2.04 4.22 11.17
N ARG A 109 0.98 4.87 11.64
CA ARG A 109 0.56 4.78 13.04
C ARG A 109 -0.95 4.76 13.16
N PHE A 110 -1.44 3.91 14.05
CA PHE A 110 -2.83 3.95 14.49
C PHE A 110 -3.05 5.12 15.43
N LEU A 111 -4.23 5.72 15.35
CA LEU A 111 -4.71 6.63 16.37
C LEU A 111 -5.62 5.86 17.32
N THR A 112 -5.34 5.95 18.62
CA THR A 112 -6.24 5.41 19.65
C THR A 112 -7.55 6.17 19.57
N HIS A 113 -8.67 5.44 19.54
CA HIS A 113 -10.01 6.01 19.36
C HIS A 113 -10.26 7.06 20.46
N SER A 114 -10.33 8.34 20.10
CA SER A 114 -11.19 9.25 20.84
C SER A 114 -12.51 9.27 20.09
N ASP A 115 -13.62 9.17 20.83
CA ASP A 115 -14.99 8.85 20.37
C ASP A 115 -15.62 9.82 19.35
N SER A 116 -14.82 10.63 18.65
CA SER A 116 -15.24 11.50 17.56
C SER A 116 -15.09 10.79 16.21
N VAL A 117 -16.20 10.76 15.46
CA VAL A 117 -16.33 10.30 14.07
C VAL A 117 -15.42 11.08 13.11
N GLU A 118 -14.87 12.23 13.52
CA GLU A 118 -14.01 13.05 12.67
C GLU A 118 -12.54 12.61 12.66
N ASN A 119 -12.11 11.82 13.65
CA ASN A 119 -10.73 11.41 13.77
C ASN A 119 -10.38 10.32 12.74
N PRO A 120 -9.21 10.41 12.09
CA PRO A 120 -8.74 9.31 11.27
C PRO A 120 -8.34 8.11 12.14
N ASP A 121 -8.55 6.91 11.62
CA ASP A 121 -8.18 5.66 12.28
C ASP A 121 -6.66 5.43 12.28
N ALA A 122 -5.99 5.91 11.23
CA ALA A 122 -4.54 5.91 11.13
C ALA A 122 -4.01 7.14 10.39
N ILE A 123 -2.75 7.44 10.67
CA ILE A 123 -1.95 8.39 9.92
C ILE A 123 -0.86 7.64 9.16
N ILE A 124 -0.74 7.94 7.88
CA ILE A 124 0.31 7.47 6.98
C ILE A 124 1.11 8.71 6.57
N GLU A 125 2.33 8.81 7.07
CA GLU A 125 3.24 9.91 6.76
C GLU A 125 4.23 9.48 5.68
N ILE A 126 4.28 10.29 4.62
CA ILE A 126 5.10 10.07 3.43
C ILE A 126 6.08 11.23 3.33
N THR A 127 7.37 10.93 3.42
CA THR A 127 8.41 11.96 3.47
C THR A 127 9.48 11.64 2.42
N PRO A 128 9.61 12.43 1.34
CA PRO A 128 10.73 12.31 0.42
C PRO A 128 12.05 12.56 1.16
N ILE A 129 12.97 11.60 1.12
CA ILE A 129 14.31 11.74 1.69
C ILE A 129 15.21 12.37 0.63
N ILE A 130 15.84 13.48 0.99
CA ILE A 130 16.72 14.20 0.07
C ILE A 130 18.16 13.73 0.21
N GLY A 131 18.77 13.41 -0.94
CA GLY A 131 20.21 13.27 -1.11
C GLY A 131 20.79 14.50 -1.81
N ALA A 132 22.10 14.66 -1.75
CA ALA A 132 22.84 15.65 -2.51
C ALA A 132 24.09 15.01 -3.10
N GLU A 133 24.36 15.31 -4.37
CA GLU A 133 25.54 14.86 -5.10
C GLU A 133 26.41 16.05 -5.48
N ASP A 134 27.72 15.85 -5.52
CA ASP A 134 28.67 16.87 -5.95
C ASP A 134 28.48 17.17 -7.44
N ASP A 135 28.15 18.41 -7.76
CA ASP A 135 27.93 18.92 -9.11
C ASP A 135 28.32 20.40 -9.14
N GLU A 136 29.58 20.68 -9.52
CA GLU A 136 30.11 22.04 -9.62
C GLU A 136 29.30 22.95 -10.56
N SER A 137 28.52 22.36 -11.49
CA SER A 137 27.68 23.12 -12.42
C SER A 137 26.35 23.56 -11.81
N TYR A 138 25.92 22.93 -10.71
CA TYR A 138 24.71 23.29 -9.99
C TYR A 138 24.88 24.65 -9.32
N ASN A 139 24.00 25.59 -9.66
CA ASN A 139 24.06 26.98 -9.20
C ASN A 139 22.72 27.38 -8.58
N GLU A 140 22.28 26.59 -7.61
CA GLU A 140 21.11 26.85 -6.77
C GLU A 140 19.83 27.05 -7.58
N GLU A 141 19.73 26.42 -8.75
CA GLU A 141 18.49 26.44 -9.51
C GLU A 141 17.40 25.61 -8.81
N LYS A 142 16.14 25.98 -9.05
CA LYS A 142 14.97 25.25 -8.59
C LYS A 142 14.75 24.03 -9.49
N ILE A 143 14.81 22.82 -8.93
CA ILE A 143 14.58 21.56 -9.64
C ILE A 143 13.17 21.07 -9.32
N GLU A 144 12.25 21.20 -10.27
CA GLU A 144 10.88 20.70 -10.12
C GLU A 144 10.84 19.17 -10.19
N PHE A 145 9.97 18.55 -9.39
CA PHE A 145 9.73 17.11 -9.42
C PHE A 145 8.24 16.77 -9.36
N ASP A 146 7.91 15.60 -9.88
CA ASP A 146 6.57 15.02 -9.87
C ASP A 146 6.69 13.51 -9.74
N ILE A 147 6.44 13.00 -8.52
CA ILE A 147 6.62 11.59 -8.20
C ILE A 147 5.26 10.98 -7.92
N THR A 148 5.05 9.78 -8.44
CA THR A 148 3.87 8.97 -8.18
C THR A 148 4.27 7.58 -7.73
N ASN A 149 3.73 7.15 -6.60
CA ASN A 149 3.89 5.80 -6.09
C ASN A 149 2.52 5.21 -5.76
N GLU A 150 2.42 3.89 -5.84
CA GLU A 150 1.25 3.14 -5.40
C GLU A 150 1.57 2.31 -4.16
N LYS A 151 0.56 2.09 -3.33
CA LYS A 151 0.70 1.33 -2.10
C LYS A 151 -0.57 0.57 -1.78
N ILE A 152 -0.41 -0.67 -1.32
CA ILE A 152 -1.51 -1.42 -0.75
C ILE A 152 -1.68 -0.99 0.71
N ILE A 153 -2.91 -0.63 1.06
CA ILE A 153 -3.33 -0.25 2.40
C ILE A 153 -4.44 -1.18 2.87
N ASN A 154 -4.52 -1.38 4.19
CA ASN A 154 -5.54 -2.22 4.79
C ASN A 154 -6.66 -1.37 5.40
N SER A 155 -7.91 -1.82 5.24
CA SER A 155 -8.99 -1.45 6.15
C SER A 155 -8.76 -2.13 7.50
N PHE A 156 -9.00 -1.43 8.59
CA PHE A 156 -8.72 -1.90 9.94
C PHE A 156 -9.94 -2.47 10.64
N HIS A 157 -11.12 -1.98 10.30
CA HIS A 157 -12.38 -2.48 10.81
C HIS A 157 -13.48 -2.45 9.74
N TRP A 158 -14.60 -3.06 10.08
CA TRP A 158 -15.81 -3.03 9.25
C TRP A 158 -16.38 -1.63 9.16
N GLY A 159 -16.90 -1.29 7.98
CA GLY A 159 -17.50 0.02 7.70
C GLY A 159 -16.51 1.00 7.09
N ASN A 160 -16.59 2.26 7.51
CA ASN A 160 -15.77 3.34 6.97
C ASN A 160 -14.50 3.50 7.78
N ASN A 161 -13.36 3.39 7.13
CA ASN A 161 -12.04 3.63 7.72
C ASN A 161 -11.51 4.93 7.13
N LYS A 162 -11.34 5.95 7.96
CA LYS A 162 -10.80 7.25 7.56
C LYS A 162 -9.29 7.22 7.75
N LEU A 163 -8.54 7.37 6.67
CA LEU A 163 -7.09 7.34 6.68
C LEU A 163 -6.56 8.71 6.33
N ARG A 164 -5.68 9.23 7.17
CA ARG A 164 -5.00 10.49 6.94
C ARG A 164 -3.64 10.26 6.34
N PHE A 165 -3.43 10.78 5.15
CA PHE A 165 -2.11 10.86 4.55
C PHE A 165 -1.52 12.24 4.82
N LYS A 166 -0.23 12.29 5.15
CA LYS A 166 0.50 13.53 5.40
C LYS A 166 1.83 13.52 4.63
N CYS A 167 2.18 14.63 3.99
CA CYS A 167 3.49 14.88 3.42
C CYS A 167 3.90 16.32 3.76
N LEU A 168 4.89 16.48 4.65
CA LEU A 168 5.12 17.75 5.36
C LEU A 168 3.79 18.29 5.89
N GLU A 169 3.47 19.58 5.78
CA GLU A 169 2.23 20.15 6.32
C GLU A 169 0.97 19.92 5.45
N ILE A 170 1.10 19.25 4.30
CA ILE A 170 -0.03 18.97 3.41
C ILE A 170 -0.68 17.64 3.82
N ILE A 171 -2.01 17.67 3.99
CA ILE A 171 -2.83 16.54 4.43
C ILE A 171 -3.84 16.19 3.34
N ASP A 172 -4.00 14.90 3.08
CA ASP A 172 -5.08 14.37 2.26
C ASP A 172 -5.74 13.18 2.97
N ASP A 173 -7.05 13.26 3.20
CA ASP A 173 -7.82 12.25 3.92
C ASP A 173 -8.62 11.40 2.92
N ILE A 174 -8.46 10.08 2.97
CA ILE A 174 -9.27 9.15 2.18
C ILE A 174 -10.18 8.31 3.08
N ASN A 175 -11.29 7.83 2.51
CA ASN A 175 -12.21 6.93 3.20
C ASN A 175 -12.26 5.58 2.48
N LEU A 176 -11.86 4.51 3.18
CA LEU A 176 -12.05 3.14 2.74
C LEU A 176 -13.36 2.61 3.31
N SER A 177 -14.35 2.40 2.44
CA SER A 177 -15.66 1.88 2.85
C SER A 177 -15.84 0.44 2.40
N GLN A 178 -16.03 -0.47 3.36
CA GLN A 178 -16.63 -1.77 3.08
C GLN A 178 -18.14 -1.58 2.90
N ARG A 179 -18.63 -1.77 1.66
CA ARG A 179 -20.07 -1.76 1.38
C ARG A 179 -20.76 -2.85 2.22
N LYS A 180 -21.87 -2.49 2.87
CA LYS A 180 -22.79 -3.46 3.49
C LYS A 180 -23.44 -4.35 2.45
#